data_AF-A0A5C5UJD9-F1
#
_entry.id   AF-A0A5C5UJD9-F1
#
_cell.length_a   1.000
_cell.length_b   1.000
_cell.length_c   1.000
_cell.angle_alpha   90.00
_cell.angle_beta   90.00
_cell.angle_gamma   90.00
#
_symmetry.space_group_name_H-M   'P 1'
#
loop_
_entity.id
_entity.type
_entity.pdbx_description
1 polymer ?
#
loop_
_entity_poly.entity_id
_entity_poly.type
_entity_poly.pdbx_seq_one_letter_code
_entity_poly.pdbx_strand_id
1 'polypeptide(L)'
;MVKTNLIITNPHSGQTMIFRKTAMDTNGALLEIESFNPPGAPKEPEHVHPKQESSAEVISGKVHFSINGTIQIVGPGEKVVIPPGVPHFFWNEGPEEAHSIQRFSPALTIETFFRTYFALARDGKLNKKGTANLFLMTRLLLYHQSDIRLTKPPWAVQKLLFTPLKPIAILLGYKKEYS
;
A
#
# COMPACT_ATOMS: atom_id res chain seq x y z
N MET A 1 -15.23 0.73 8.20
CA MET A 1 -15.48 0.86 6.75
C MET A 1 -14.81 2.15 6.29
N VAL A 2 -14.08 2.14 5.17
CA VAL A 2 -13.48 3.37 4.63
C VAL A 2 -14.60 4.20 3.99
N LYS A 3 -14.54 5.51 4.17
CA LYS A 3 -15.52 6.45 3.61
C LYS A 3 -14.84 7.38 2.61
N THR A 4 -15.60 7.85 1.64
CA THR A 4 -15.19 8.95 0.76
C THR A 4 -14.75 10.16 1.59
N ASN A 5 -13.71 10.84 1.13
CA ASN A 5 -13.02 11.95 1.78
C ASN A 5 -12.37 11.62 3.14
N LEU A 6 -12.24 10.34 3.52
CA LEU A 6 -11.36 9.98 4.62
C LEU A 6 -9.93 10.39 4.26
N ILE A 7 -9.22 10.98 5.23
CA ILE A 7 -7.81 11.35 5.12
C ILE A 7 -7.01 10.49 6.08
N ILE A 8 -5.93 9.89 5.60
CA ILE A 8 -4.96 9.17 6.43
C ILE A 8 -3.55 9.69 6.13
N THR A 9 -2.72 9.81 7.17
CA THR A 9 -1.31 10.23 7.02
C THR A 9 -0.40 9.20 7.68
N ASN A 10 0.67 8.81 7.00
CA ASN A 10 1.69 7.94 7.53
C ASN A 10 2.78 8.81 8.18
N PRO A 11 2.89 8.84 9.52
CA PRO A 11 3.87 9.71 10.18
C PRO A 11 5.33 9.29 9.93
N HIS A 12 5.57 8.09 9.39
CA HIS A 12 6.92 7.66 9.04
C HIS A 12 7.40 8.26 7.70
N SER A 13 6.53 8.30 6.68
CA SER A 13 6.88 8.83 5.35
C SER A 13 6.37 10.25 5.11
N GLY A 14 5.46 10.75 5.94
CA GLY A 14 4.72 11.99 5.71
C GLY A 14 3.64 11.86 4.62
N GLN A 15 3.50 10.69 3.98
CA GLN A 15 2.52 10.48 2.93
C GLN A 15 1.10 10.69 3.45
N THR A 16 0.30 11.45 2.71
CA THR A 16 -1.13 11.63 2.97
C THR A 16 -1.94 11.01 1.84
N MET A 17 -3.00 10.28 2.18
CA MET A 17 -3.96 9.73 1.23
C MET A 17 -5.35 10.27 1.50
N ILE A 18 -6.07 10.66 0.44
CA ILE A 18 -7.48 11.05 0.49
C ILE A 18 -8.28 10.07 -0.35
N PHE A 19 -9.26 9.39 0.26
CA PHE A 19 -10.09 8.42 -0.45
C PHE A 19 -11.16 9.12 -1.29
N ARG A 20 -11.09 9.02 -2.62
CA ARG A 20 -12.04 9.69 -3.53
C ARG A 20 -13.15 8.78 -4.04
N LYS A 21 -12.84 7.51 -4.29
CA LYS A 21 -13.83 6.47 -4.56
C LYS A 21 -13.43 5.21 -3.82
N THR A 22 -14.28 4.73 -2.94
CA THR A 22 -14.06 3.51 -2.15
C THR A 22 -14.60 2.27 -2.87
N ALA A 23 -14.25 1.09 -2.39
CA ALA A 23 -14.84 -0.15 -2.88
C ALA A 23 -16.37 -0.15 -2.76
N MET A 24 -16.93 0.50 -1.74
CA MET A 24 -18.38 0.63 -1.58
C MET A 24 -18.99 1.56 -2.63
N ASP A 25 -18.34 2.69 -2.92
CA ASP A 25 -18.84 3.66 -3.91
C ASP A 25 -18.88 3.08 -5.34
N THR A 26 -18.01 2.09 -5.61
CA THR A 26 -17.81 1.52 -6.95
C THR A 26 -18.30 0.08 -7.09
N ASN A 27 -19.05 -0.44 -6.10
CA ASN A 27 -19.43 -1.86 -6.05
C ASN A 27 -18.24 -2.82 -6.24
N GLY A 28 -17.07 -2.46 -5.71
CA GLY A 28 -15.84 -3.24 -5.74
C GLY A 28 -15.01 -3.09 -7.02
N ALA A 29 -15.45 -2.31 -8.01
CA ALA A 29 -14.78 -2.20 -9.29
C ALA A 29 -13.45 -1.43 -9.23
N LEU A 30 -13.35 -0.43 -8.35
CA LEU A 30 -12.21 0.50 -8.32
C LEU A 30 -12.04 1.14 -6.94
N LEU A 31 -10.81 1.23 -6.47
CA LEU A 31 -10.39 2.21 -5.47
C LEU A 31 -9.69 3.37 -6.17
N GLU A 32 -10.05 4.61 -5.84
CA GLU A 32 -9.35 5.83 -6.29
C GLU A 32 -8.97 6.68 -5.07
N ILE A 33 -7.69 7.02 -4.97
CA ILE A 33 -7.13 7.88 -3.91
C ILE A 33 -6.33 9.03 -4.53
N GLU A 34 -6.33 10.18 -3.87
CA GLU A 34 -5.24 11.16 -4.03
C GLU A 34 -4.13 10.78 -3.05
N SER A 35 -2.89 10.79 -3.50
CA SER A 35 -1.68 10.55 -2.71
C SER A 35 -0.75 11.75 -2.81
N PHE A 36 -0.42 12.31 -1.65
CA PHE A 36 0.54 13.39 -1.46
C PHE A 36 1.77 12.82 -0.80
N ASN A 37 2.90 12.91 -1.48
CA ASN A 37 4.16 12.28 -1.09
C ASN A 37 5.22 13.37 -0.91
N PRO A 38 5.58 13.75 0.32
CA PRO A 38 6.60 14.77 0.54
C PRO A 38 7.99 14.27 0.09
N PRO A 39 8.94 15.19 -0.14
CA PRO A 39 10.35 14.83 -0.36
C PRO A 39 10.87 13.96 0.78
N GLY A 40 11.47 12.80 0.50
CA GLY A 40 12.05 12.01 1.59
C GLY A 40 12.32 10.54 1.34
N ALA A 41 12.89 9.93 2.37
CA ALA A 41 13.73 8.73 2.26
C ALA A 41 13.08 7.34 2.45
N PRO A 42 11.91 7.13 3.09
CA PRO A 42 11.38 5.77 3.14
C PRO A 42 10.67 5.45 1.83
N LYS A 43 11.40 4.75 0.96
CA LYS A 43 10.80 4.02 -0.16
C LYS A 43 9.86 2.95 0.40
N GLU A 44 8.73 2.75 -0.26
CA GLU A 44 7.89 1.61 0.07
C GLU A 44 8.65 0.29 -0.13
N PRO A 45 8.40 -0.73 0.69
CA PRO A 45 8.89 -2.07 0.39
C PRO A 45 8.42 -2.53 -0.99
N GLU A 46 9.30 -3.17 -1.75
CA GLU A 46 8.91 -3.78 -3.02
C GLU A 46 7.80 -4.82 -2.79
N HIS A 47 6.74 -4.66 -3.54
CA HIS A 47 5.53 -5.46 -3.43
C HIS A 47 4.94 -5.77 -4.80
N VAL A 48 3.89 -6.58 -4.77
CA VAL A 48 3.12 -6.96 -5.95
C VAL A 48 1.64 -6.96 -5.60
N HIS A 49 0.83 -6.47 -6.54
CA HIS A 49 -0.62 -6.66 -6.52
C HIS A 49 -0.96 -7.89 -7.37
N PRO A 50 -1.33 -9.04 -6.78
CA PRO A 50 -1.47 -10.29 -7.53
C PRO A 50 -2.74 -10.36 -8.36
N LYS A 51 -3.76 -9.54 -8.04
CA LYS A 51 -5.04 -9.50 -8.76
C LYS A 51 -5.47 -8.11 -9.20
N GLN A 52 -4.78 -7.05 -8.73
CA GLN A 52 -5.15 -5.68 -9.06
C GLN A 52 -4.18 -5.13 -10.09
N GLU A 53 -4.70 -4.43 -11.10
CA GLU A 53 -3.93 -3.41 -11.79
C GLU A 53 -3.78 -2.22 -10.85
N SER A 54 -2.57 -1.68 -10.74
CA SER A 54 -2.28 -0.44 -10.03
C SER A 54 -1.88 0.62 -11.05
N SER A 55 -2.37 1.85 -10.91
CA SER A 55 -1.94 2.96 -11.77
C SER A 55 -1.85 4.26 -11.01
N ALA A 56 -1.01 5.17 -11.51
CA ALA A 56 -0.86 6.50 -10.96
C ALA A 56 -0.81 7.53 -12.08
N GLU A 57 -1.52 8.63 -11.90
CA GLU A 57 -1.51 9.82 -12.73
C GLU A 57 -0.97 10.96 -11.89
N VAL A 58 0.14 11.57 -12.29
CA VAL A 58 0.81 12.61 -11.50
C VAL A 58 0.21 13.97 -11.86
N ILE A 59 -0.21 14.72 -10.84
CA ILE A 59 -0.84 16.03 -10.97
C ILE A 59 0.17 17.16 -10.77
N SER A 60 1.07 17.02 -9.79
CA SER A 60 2.18 17.95 -9.53
C SER A 60 3.38 17.22 -8.93
N GLY A 61 4.56 17.83 -9.02
CA GLY A 61 5.82 17.20 -8.60
C GLY A 61 6.23 16.03 -9.51
N LYS A 62 7.07 15.12 -9.00
CA LYS A 62 7.53 13.93 -9.73
C LYS A 62 7.52 12.71 -8.81
N VAL A 63 7.03 11.58 -9.31
CA VAL A 63 7.07 10.31 -8.59
C VAL A 63 7.98 9.34 -9.32
N HIS A 64 8.87 8.69 -8.59
CA HIS A 64 9.74 7.65 -9.12
C HIS A 64 9.10 6.30 -8.87
N PHE A 65 8.95 5.51 -9.91
CA PHE A 65 8.44 4.15 -9.84
C PHE A 65 9.55 3.19 -10.25
N SER A 66 9.86 2.20 -9.42
CA SER A 66 10.56 1.01 -9.88
C SER A 66 9.51 -0.02 -10.28
N ILE A 67 9.49 -0.43 -11.55
CA ILE A 67 8.55 -1.41 -12.08
C ILE A 67 9.36 -2.50 -12.75
N ASN A 68 9.28 -3.71 -12.19
CA ASN A 68 10.07 -4.86 -12.63
C ASN A 68 11.58 -4.56 -12.74
N GLY A 69 12.11 -3.77 -11.80
CA GLY A 69 13.52 -3.37 -11.76
C GLY A 69 13.91 -2.21 -12.69
N THR A 70 12.99 -1.69 -13.50
CA THR A 70 13.22 -0.49 -14.31
C THR A 70 12.65 0.75 -13.60
N ILE A 71 13.47 1.79 -13.49
CA ILE A 71 13.05 3.07 -12.90
C ILE A 71 12.38 3.92 -13.98
N GLN A 72 11.20 4.44 -13.66
CA GLN A 72 10.46 5.42 -14.46
C GLN A 72 10.20 6.64 -13.58
N ILE A 73 10.46 7.83 -14.13
CA ILE A 73 10.15 9.11 -13.48
C ILE A 73 8.88 9.62 -14.14
N VAL A 74 7.81 9.79 -13.36
CA VAL A 74 6.50 10.21 -13.83
C VAL A 74 6.24 11.62 -13.31
N GLY A 75 6.05 12.56 -14.23
CA GLY A 75 5.79 13.97 -13.97
C GLY A 75 4.35 14.39 -14.27
N PRO A 76 4.04 15.69 -14.11
CA PRO A 76 2.67 16.19 -14.22
C PRO A 76 2.02 15.89 -15.58
N GLY A 77 0.80 15.35 -15.55
CA GLY A 77 0.05 14.93 -16.73
C GLY A 77 0.42 13.53 -17.27
N GLU A 78 1.51 12.93 -16.78
CA GLU A 78 1.92 11.59 -17.16
C GLU A 78 1.24 10.53 -16.29
N LYS A 79 1.08 9.33 -16.86
CA LYS A 79 0.47 8.19 -16.21
C LYS A 79 1.35 6.96 -16.32
N VAL A 80 1.38 6.16 -15.26
CA VAL A 80 1.94 4.81 -15.26
C VAL A 80 0.86 3.78 -14.94
N VAL A 81 0.94 2.61 -15.58
CA VAL A 81 0.08 1.45 -15.33
C VAL A 81 0.96 0.26 -15.01
N ILE A 82 0.63 -0.43 -13.93
CA ILE A 82 1.35 -1.57 -13.39
C ILE A 82 0.41 -2.77 -13.43
N PRO A 83 0.63 -3.71 -14.36
CA PRO A 83 -0.20 -4.90 -14.48
C PRO A 83 -0.19 -5.77 -13.21
N PRO A 84 -1.24 -6.58 -12.98
CA PRO A 84 -1.24 -7.56 -11.90
C PRO A 84 -0.01 -8.47 -11.97
N GLY A 85 0.58 -8.75 -10.81
CA GLY A 85 1.73 -9.65 -10.70
C GLY A 85 3.09 -9.01 -10.95
N VAL A 86 3.14 -7.74 -11.36
CA VAL A 86 4.42 -7.03 -11.62
C VAL A 86 4.98 -6.45 -10.31
N PRO A 87 6.23 -6.80 -9.92
CA PRO A 87 6.92 -6.20 -8.78
C PRO A 87 7.11 -4.69 -8.94
N HIS A 88 6.79 -3.91 -7.91
CA HIS A 88 7.00 -2.47 -7.91
C HIS A 88 7.10 -1.85 -6.51
N PHE A 89 7.58 -0.62 -6.49
CA PHE A 89 7.49 0.33 -5.38
C PHE A 89 7.66 1.74 -5.94
N PHE A 90 7.27 2.76 -5.18
CA PHE A 90 7.47 4.15 -5.56
C PHE A 90 8.03 4.99 -4.42
N TRP A 91 8.57 6.15 -4.78
CA TRP A 91 9.06 7.16 -3.84
C TRP A 91 9.09 8.55 -4.47
N ASN A 92 9.27 9.57 -3.64
CA ASN A 92 9.54 10.93 -4.08
C ASN A 92 10.95 11.35 -3.63
N GLU A 93 11.90 11.38 -4.57
CA GLU A 93 13.24 11.96 -4.38
C GLU A 93 13.39 13.37 -4.99
N GLY A 94 12.29 13.95 -5.46
CA GLY A 94 12.26 15.34 -5.91
C GLY A 94 12.30 16.33 -4.74
N PRO A 95 12.57 17.62 -5.01
CA PRO A 95 12.64 18.66 -3.98
C PRO A 95 11.27 19.15 -3.49
N GLU A 96 10.19 18.80 -4.18
CA GLU A 96 8.81 19.25 -3.93
C GLU A 96 7.91 18.07 -3.58
N GLU A 97 6.79 18.32 -2.91
CA GLU A 97 5.75 17.29 -2.72
C GLU A 97 5.19 16.83 -4.07
N ALA A 98 5.08 15.52 -4.24
CA ALA A 98 4.45 14.92 -5.40
C ALA A 98 3.00 14.58 -5.09
N HIS A 99 2.09 15.02 -5.96
CA HIS A 99 0.67 14.72 -5.87
C HIS A 99 0.29 13.81 -7.04
N SER A 100 -0.32 12.67 -6.75
CA SER A 100 -0.82 11.73 -7.76
C SER A 100 -2.21 11.20 -7.42
N ILE A 101 -3.00 10.91 -8.46
CA ILE A 101 -4.21 10.12 -8.33
C ILE A 101 -3.84 8.66 -8.58
N GLN A 102 -3.98 7.83 -7.56
CA GLN A 102 -3.70 6.40 -7.64
C GLN A 102 -4.99 5.57 -7.69
N ARG A 103 -4.96 4.51 -8.48
CA ARG A 103 -6.13 3.68 -8.79
C ARG A 103 -5.78 2.20 -8.70
N PHE A 104 -6.67 1.43 -8.09
CA PHE A 104 -6.51 -0.03 -7.94
C PHE A 104 -7.78 -0.74 -8.40
N SER A 105 -7.64 -1.64 -9.38
CA SER A 105 -8.78 -2.33 -10.00
C SER A 105 -8.53 -3.84 -10.13
N PRO A 106 -9.41 -4.71 -9.61
CA PRO A 106 -10.57 -4.39 -8.77
C PRO A 106 -10.17 -3.79 -7.41
N ALA A 107 -11.10 -3.16 -6.69
CA ALA A 107 -10.80 -2.49 -5.41
C ALA A 107 -10.35 -3.48 -4.32
N LEU A 108 -10.97 -4.67 -4.29
CA LEU A 108 -10.77 -5.71 -3.28
C LEU A 108 -10.79 -5.12 -1.86
N THR A 109 -9.81 -5.44 -1.01
CA THR A 109 -9.70 -4.91 0.36
C THR A 109 -8.51 -3.98 0.57
N ILE A 110 -7.88 -3.47 -0.50
CA ILE A 110 -6.64 -2.67 -0.40
C ILE A 110 -6.84 -1.35 0.37
N GLU A 111 -8.03 -0.75 0.33
CA GLU A 111 -8.36 0.44 1.14
C GLU A 111 -8.21 0.17 2.65
N THR A 112 -8.55 -1.04 3.09
CA THR A 112 -8.41 -1.45 4.49
C THR A 112 -6.98 -1.84 4.84
N PHE A 113 -6.19 -2.29 3.86
CA PHE A 113 -4.74 -2.45 4.02
C PHE A 113 -4.09 -1.08 4.31
N PHE A 114 -4.34 -0.07 3.49
CA PHE A 114 -3.76 1.27 3.68
C PHE A 114 -4.15 1.88 5.03
N ARG A 115 -5.45 1.85 5.37
CA ARG A 115 -5.94 2.33 6.67
C ARG A 115 -5.24 1.62 7.83
N THR A 116 -5.12 0.30 7.75
CA THR A 116 -4.48 -0.50 8.79
C THR A 116 -2.99 -0.20 8.90
N TYR A 117 -2.28 -0.16 7.78
CA TYR A 117 -0.84 0.10 7.75
C TYR A 117 -0.51 1.49 8.32
N PHE A 118 -1.29 2.52 7.96
CA PHE A 118 -1.10 3.87 8.46
C PHE A 118 -1.45 3.99 9.94
N ALA A 119 -2.50 3.29 10.42
CA ALA A 119 -2.80 3.20 11.85
C ALA A 119 -1.66 2.52 12.64
N LEU A 120 -1.06 1.45 12.09
CA LEU A 120 0.10 0.81 12.71
C LEU A 120 1.33 1.74 12.75
N ALA A 121 1.55 2.53 11.70
CA ALA A 121 2.62 3.53 11.67
C ALA A 121 2.41 4.59 12.76
N ARG A 122 1.20 5.14 12.86
CA ARG A 122 0.80 6.11 13.89
C ARG A 122 0.96 5.57 15.30
N ASP A 123 0.61 4.32 15.53
CA ASP A 123 0.71 3.67 16.83
C ASP A 123 2.15 3.23 17.18
N GLY A 124 3.15 3.56 16.35
CA GLY A 124 4.56 3.17 16.58
C GLY A 124 4.81 1.66 16.47
N LYS A 125 3.94 0.93 15.79
CA LYS A 125 4.02 -0.54 15.63
C LYS A 125 4.87 -0.97 14.43
N LEU A 126 5.42 -0.03 13.68
CA LEU A 126 6.35 -0.27 12.57
C LEU A 126 7.77 0.09 13.00
N ASN A 127 8.74 -0.74 12.59
CA ASN A 127 10.16 -0.43 12.77
C ASN A 127 10.64 0.61 11.72
N LYS A 128 11.93 0.98 11.77
CA LYS A 128 12.55 1.95 10.82
C LYS A 128 12.45 1.57 9.34
N LYS A 129 12.13 0.30 9.03
CA LYS A 129 11.93 -0.21 7.67
C LYS A 129 10.44 -0.30 7.30
N GLY A 130 9.54 0.27 8.12
CA GLY A 130 8.10 0.18 7.92
C GLY A 130 7.50 -1.21 8.22
N THR A 131 8.22 -2.11 8.88
CA THR A 131 7.74 -3.49 9.11
C THR A 131 7.14 -3.65 10.51
N ALA A 132 5.97 -4.27 10.60
CA ALA A 132 5.35 -4.66 11.87
C ALA A 132 5.93 -5.96 12.44
N ASN A 133 5.59 -6.33 13.67
CA ASN A 133 5.99 -7.63 14.22
C ASN A 133 5.38 -8.81 13.44
N LEU A 134 5.97 -10.01 13.62
CA LEU A 134 5.62 -11.19 12.82
C LEU A 134 4.15 -11.59 12.92
N PHE A 135 3.52 -11.48 14.10
CA PHE A 135 2.10 -11.81 14.29
C PHE A 135 1.17 -10.79 13.63
N LEU A 136 1.50 -9.49 13.69
CA LEU A 136 0.79 -8.45 12.94
C LEU A 136 0.89 -8.68 11.44
N MET A 137 2.12 -8.89 10.93
CA MET A 137 2.36 -9.16 9.52
C MET A 137 1.59 -10.41 9.05
N THR A 138 1.54 -11.46 9.88
CA THR A 138 0.75 -12.67 9.63
C THR A 138 -0.72 -12.35 9.42
N ARG A 139 -1.33 -11.54 10.29
CA ARG A 139 -2.76 -11.19 10.19
C ARG A 139 -3.03 -10.28 8.99
N LEU A 140 -2.17 -9.28 8.77
CA LEU A 140 -2.31 -8.29 7.71
C LEU A 140 -2.14 -8.91 6.32
N LEU A 141 -1.00 -9.57 6.05
CA LEU A 141 -0.67 -10.09 4.72
C LEU A 141 -1.52 -11.30 4.32
N LEU A 142 -1.94 -12.16 5.27
CA LEU A 142 -2.87 -13.24 4.93
C LEU A 142 -4.27 -12.73 4.61
N TYR A 143 -4.72 -11.65 5.26
CA TYR A 143 -6.03 -11.07 4.98
C TYR A 143 -6.02 -10.36 3.61
N HIS A 144 -4.97 -9.59 3.33
CA HIS A 144 -4.80 -8.85 2.07
C HIS A 144 -4.06 -9.61 0.98
N GLN A 145 -3.94 -10.94 1.07
CA GLN A 145 -3.12 -11.73 0.14
C GLN A 145 -3.60 -11.66 -1.33
N SER A 146 -4.84 -11.26 -1.59
CA SER A 146 -5.33 -11.02 -2.96
C SER A 146 -5.03 -9.61 -3.46
N ASP A 147 -4.73 -8.70 -2.54
CA ASP A 147 -4.55 -7.27 -2.80
C ASP A 147 -3.07 -6.96 -2.95
N ILE A 148 -2.25 -7.35 -1.98
CA ILE A 148 -0.83 -6.97 -1.90
C ILE A 148 0.01 -8.05 -1.21
N ARG A 149 1.23 -8.26 -1.71
CA ARG A 149 2.23 -9.17 -1.14
C ARG A 149 3.61 -8.55 -1.25
N LEU A 150 4.48 -8.81 -0.27
CA LEU A 150 5.90 -8.50 -0.40
C LEU A 150 6.55 -9.45 -1.42
N THR A 151 7.60 -9.00 -2.11
CA THR A 151 8.33 -9.85 -3.07
C THR A 151 9.34 -10.78 -2.39
N LYS A 152 9.82 -10.41 -1.20
CA LYS A 152 10.84 -11.17 -0.46
C LYS A 152 10.43 -11.45 0.99
N PRO A 153 10.53 -12.72 1.45
CA PRO A 153 10.83 -13.93 0.66
C PRO A 153 9.68 -14.28 -0.32
N PRO A 154 9.81 -15.26 -1.24
CA PRO A 154 8.72 -15.62 -2.15
C PRO A 154 7.40 -15.92 -1.42
N TRP A 155 6.26 -15.59 -2.03
CA TRP A 155 4.95 -15.70 -1.38
C TRP A 155 4.65 -17.11 -0.83
N ALA A 156 5.10 -18.18 -1.50
CA ALA A 156 4.93 -19.54 -1.00
C ALA A 156 5.62 -19.74 0.37
N VAL A 157 6.80 -19.17 0.56
CA VAL A 157 7.54 -19.21 1.82
C VAL A 157 6.85 -18.35 2.88
N GLN A 158 6.43 -17.13 2.53
CA GLN A 158 5.64 -16.28 3.43
C GLN A 158 4.37 -17.00 3.90
N LYS A 159 3.64 -17.63 2.97
CA LYS A 159 2.39 -18.35 3.27
C LYS A 159 2.63 -19.57 4.14
N LEU A 160 3.69 -20.33 3.90
CA LEU A 160 4.09 -21.47 4.72
C LEU A 160 4.38 -21.05 6.16
N LEU A 161 5.06 -19.90 6.35
CA LEU A 161 5.35 -19.33 7.65
C LEU A 161 4.10 -18.77 8.36
N PHE A 162 3.28 -17.98 7.65
CA PHE A 162 2.16 -17.26 8.25
C PHE A 162 0.97 -18.15 8.57
N THR A 163 0.71 -19.19 7.79
CA THR A 163 -0.47 -20.05 7.96
C THR A 163 -0.54 -20.69 9.36
N PRO A 164 0.50 -21.37 9.88
CA PRO A 164 0.47 -21.93 11.24
C PRO A 164 0.51 -20.86 12.34
N LEU A 165 1.07 -19.67 12.06
CA LEU A 165 1.11 -18.57 13.03
C LEU A 165 -0.23 -17.85 13.20
N LYS A 166 -1.13 -17.95 12.20
CA LYS A 166 -2.44 -17.28 12.22
C LYS A 166 -3.28 -17.59 13.47
N PRO A 167 -3.53 -18.86 13.87
CA PRO A 167 -4.32 -19.15 15.07
C PRO A 167 -3.66 -18.60 16.34
N ILE A 168 -2.32 -18.68 16.46
CA ILE A 168 -1.56 -18.13 17.58
C ILE A 168 -1.71 -16.60 17.63
N ALA A 169 -1.58 -15.93 16.49
CA ALA A 169 -1.77 -14.48 16.39
C ALA A 169 -3.19 -14.05 16.82
N ILE A 170 -4.22 -14.83 16.45
CA ILE A 170 -5.60 -14.58 16.89
C ILE A 170 -5.71 -14.74 18.41
N LEU A 171 -5.16 -15.81 18.98
CA LEU A 171 -5.17 -16.06 20.42
C LEU A 171 -4.47 -14.95 21.21
N LEU A 172 -3.37 -14.42 20.67
CA LEU A 172 -2.62 -13.30 21.24
C LEU A 172 -3.30 -11.93 20.99
N GLY A 173 -4.49 -11.88 20.40
CA GLY A 173 -5.27 -10.66 20.21
C GLY A 173 -4.89 -9.81 18.99
N TYR A 174 -4.07 -10.32 18.07
CA TYR A 174 -3.71 -9.60 16.85
C TYR A 174 -4.87 -9.57 15.85
N LYS A 175 -5.26 -8.34 15.49
CA LYS A 175 -6.37 -8.07 14.58
C LYS A 175 -5.88 -8.05 13.13
N LYS A 176 -6.81 -8.26 12.20
CA LYS A 176 -6.56 -8.09 10.76
C LYS A 176 -6.66 -6.63 10.30
N GLU A 177 -7.31 -5.79 11.10
CA GLU A 177 -7.59 -4.39 10.80
C GLU A 177 -7.31 -3.53 12.03
N TYR A 178 -6.76 -2.34 11.80
CA TYR A 178 -6.55 -1.28 12.78
C TYR A 178 -7.05 0.05 12.17
N SER A 179 -7.36 1.03 13.02
CA SER A 179 -7.92 2.32 12.64
C SER A 179 -7.31 3.44 13.45
#